data_AF-A0A1M6F9J2-F1
#
_entry.id   AF-A0A1M6F9J2-F1
#
_cell.length_a   1.000
_cell.length_b   1.000
_cell.length_c   1.000
_cell.angle_alpha   90.00
_cell.angle_beta   90.00
_cell.angle_gamma   90.00
#
_symmetry.space_group_name_H-M   'P 1'
#
loop_
_entity.id
_entity.type
_entity.pdbx_description
1 polymer ?
#
loop_
_entity_poly.entity_id
_entity_poly.type
_entity_poly.pdbx_seq_one_letter_code
_entity_poly.pdbx_strand_id
1 'polypeptide(L)'
;MKRFILLALAATSVASFSASADVWSRLKTTPATKYDVGRIYLDIAAPYMTEQLQGEKIKHTKYRVKKIESVTTGGRLGFKFSFEAKEKYIKKDDCAVFLAASKRILPSDKMISDIWPDLSDSSKKKIAEEFVFEADLVNKDTGDILVKCRI
;
A
#
# COMPACT_ATOMS: atom_id res chain seq x y z
N MET A 1 -15.49 19.67 -66.87
CA MET A 1 -15.71 18.56 -65.93
C MET A 1 -14.44 17.74 -65.80
N LYS A 2 -13.84 17.73 -64.59
CA LYS A 2 -13.09 16.64 -63.93
C LYS A 2 -12.01 17.24 -63.02
N ARG A 3 -12.28 17.11 -61.72
CA ARG A 3 -11.43 17.43 -60.57
C ARG A 3 -10.44 16.28 -60.35
N PHE A 4 -9.23 16.57 -59.87
CA PHE A 4 -8.42 15.72 -58.97
C PHE A 4 -7.32 16.63 -58.38
N ILE A 5 -7.59 17.38 -57.30
CA ILE A 5 -7.37 17.05 -55.87
C ILE A 5 -5.94 16.57 -55.58
N LEU A 6 -5.13 17.54 -55.10
CA LEU A 6 -3.87 17.35 -54.39
C LEU A 6 -4.11 16.61 -53.07
N LEU A 7 -3.44 15.48 -52.84
CA LEU A 7 -3.28 14.89 -51.51
C LEU A 7 -2.02 15.48 -50.86
N ALA A 8 -2.21 16.34 -49.87
CA ALA A 8 -1.18 16.68 -48.90
C ALA A 8 -1.04 15.52 -47.91
N LEU A 9 0.12 14.86 -47.91
CA LEU A 9 0.51 13.94 -46.84
C LEU A 9 0.80 14.78 -45.59
N ALA A 10 -0.19 14.89 -44.70
CA ALA A 10 0.05 15.34 -43.33
C ALA A 10 0.78 14.22 -42.58
N ALA A 11 2.09 14.38 -42.40
CA ALA A 11 2.87 13.59 -41.46
C ALA A 11 2.44 13.96 -40.03
N THR A 12 1.42 13.29 -39.51
CA THR A 12 1.10 13.34 -38.08
C THR A 12 2.14 12.51 -37.34
N SER A 13 3.13 13.21 -36.79
CA SER A 13 4.02 12.69 -35.75
C SER A 13 3.16 12.18 -34.59
N VAL A 14 3.01 10.85 -34.50
CA VAL A 14 2.51 10.19 -33.30
C VAL A 14 3.54 10.42 -32.19
N ALA A 15 3.28 11.44 -31.38
CA ALA A 15 3.93 11.58 -30.08
C ALA A 15 3.67 10.28 -29.32
N SER A 16 4.72 9.47 -29.16
CA SER A 16 4.71 8.32 -28.26
C SER A 16 4.57 8.86 -26.84
N PHE A 17 3.33 8.99 -26.37
CA PHE A 17 3.04 9.27 -24.98
C PHE A 17 3.58 8.11 -24.16
N SER A 18 4.74 8.29 -23.53
CA SER A 18 5.21 7.48 -22.42
C SER A 18 4.35 7.80 -21.19
N ALA A 19 3.07 7.43 -21.25
CA ALA A 19 2.19 7.44 -20.10
C ALA A 19 2.51 6.18 -19.29
N SER A 20 3.45 6.30 -18.35
CA SER A 20 3.52 5.40 -17.20
C SER A 20 2.28 5.63 -16.35
N ALA A 21 1.11 5.26 -16.88
CA ALA A 21 -0.15 5.36 -16.19
C ALA A 21 -0.03 4.55 -14.90
N ASP A 22 -0.14 5.27 -13.80
CA ASP A 22 -0.13 4.77 -12.43
C ASP A 22 -1.06 3.56 -12.32
N VAL A 23 -0.56 2.46 -11.74
CA VAL A 23 -1.31 1.19 -11.71
C VAL A 23 -2.61 1.39 -10.94
N TRP A 24 -2.61 2.24 -9.90
CA TRP A 24 -3.80 2.58 -9.14
C TRP A 24 -4.84 3.34 -9.97
N SER A 25 -4.41 4.21 -10.88
CA SER A 25 -5.30 4.87 -11.83
C SER A 25 -5.98 3.89 -12.79
N ARG A 26 -5.24 2.90 -13.32
CA ARG A 26 -5.82 1.84 -14.17
C ARG A 26 -6.77 0.93 -13.41
N LEU A 27 -6.50 0.71 -12.12
CA LEU A 27 -7.36 -0.12 -11.28
C LEU A 27 -8.73 0.51 -10.98
N LYS A 28 -9.00 1.78 -11.38
CA LYS A 28 -10.18 2.61 -11.02
C LYS A 28 -11.27 2.79 -12.10
N THR A 29 -11.23 2.12 -13.25
CA THR A 29 -12.05 2.52 -14.42
C THR A 29 -13.38 1.76 -14.67
N THR A 30 -14.02 1.12 -13.68
CA THR A 30 -15.32 0.38 -13.84
C THR A 30 -16.12 0.21 -12.51
N PRO A 31 -17.44 -0.05 -12.48
CA PRO A 31 -18.16 -0.24 -11.21
C PRO A 31 -17.68 -1.52 -10.51
N ALA A 32 -17.25 -1.37 -9.24
CA ALA A 32 -16.34 -2.28 -8.51
C ALA A 32 -14.98 -2.43 -9.21
N THR A 33 -14.24 -1.31 -9.22
CA THR A 33 -12.91 -1.27 -9.81
C THR A 33 -12.00 -2.29 -9.10
N LYS A 34 -11.00 -2.89 -9.76
CA LYS A 34 -10.06 -3.83 -9.10
C LYS A 34 -9.39 -3.17 -7.88
N TYR A 35 -9.31 -1.85 -7.85
CA TYR A 35 -8.91 -1.05 -6.70
C TYR A 35 -9.86 -1.19 -5.50
N ASP A 36 -11.16 -1.04 -5.73
CA ASP A 36 -12.18 -1.12 -4.68
C ASP A 36 -12.23 -2.52 -4.06
N VAL A 37 -12.10 -3.54 -4.90
CA VAL A 37 -11.93 -4.93 -4.44
C VAL A 37 -10.75 -5.02 -3.50
N GLY A 38 -9.58 -4.54 -3.92
CA GLY A 38 -8.38 -4.54 -3.08
C GLY A 38 -8.60 -3.84 -1.75
N ARG A 39 -9.20 -2.65 -1.75
CA ARG A 39 -9.50 -1.92 -0.51
C ARG A 39 -10.38 -2.73 0.44
N ILE A 40 -11.47 -3.31 -0.07
CA ILE A 40 -12.38 -4.14 0.74
C ILE A 40 -11.64 -5.34 1.33
N TYR A 41 -10.81 -6.03 0.55
CA TYR A 41 -10.01 -7.15 1.05
C TYR A 41 -9.07 -6.72 2.18
N LEU A 42 -8.40 -5.57 2.05
CA LEU A 42 -7.53 -5.05 3.10
C LEU A 42 -8.31 -4.61 4.34
N ASP A 43 -9.49 -3.99 4.17
CA ASP A 43 -10.39 -3.60 5.26
C ASP A 43 -10.88 -4.82 6.06
N ILE A 44 -11.05 -5.97 5.40
CA ILE A 44 -11.38 -7.26 6.03
C ILE A 44 -10.14 -7.92 6.65
N ALA A 45 -8.99 -7.87 5.96
CA ALA A 45 -7.77 -8.51 6.42
C ALA A 45 -7.18 -7.81 7.66
N ALA A 46 -7.24 -6.48 7.74
CA ALA A 46 -6.72 -5.69 8.86
C ALA A 46 -7.24 -6.13 10.25
N PRO A 47 -8.56 -6.24 10.49
CA PRO A 47 -9.07 -6.72 11.77
C PRO A 47 -8.71 -8.18 12.03
N TYR A 48 -8.79 -9.06 11.02
CA TYR A 48 -8.38 -10.46 11.18
C TYR A 48 -6.91 -10.59 11.60
N MET A 49 -6.00 -9.85 10.96
CA MET A 49 -4.60 -9.84 11.36
C MET A 49 -4.37 -9.21 12.73
N THR A 50 -5.18 -8.20 13.09
CA THR A 50 -5.15 -7.64 14.44
C THR A 50 -5.48 -8.72 15.46
N GLU A 51 -6.56 -9.47 15.27
CA GLU A 51 -6.94 -10.57 16.18
C GLU A 51 -5.85 -11.64 16.31
N GLN A 52 -5.15 -11.97 15.22
CA GLN A 52 -4.08 -12.97 15.22
C GLN A 52 -2.78 -12.48 15.86
N LEU A 53 -2.48 -11.18 15.77
CA LEU A 53 -1.15 -10.65 16.12
C LEU A 53 -1.17 -9.73 17.34
N GLN A 54 -2.31 -9.26 17.80
CA GLN A 54 -2.40 -8.34 18.91
C GLN A 54 -1.73 -8.93 20.16
N GLY A 55 -0.89 -8.13 20.82
CA GLY A 55 -0.09 -8.54 21.97
C GLY A 55 1.23 -9.22 21.61
N GLU A 56 1.44 -9.64 20.36
CA GLU A 56 2.69 -10.28 19.92
C GLU A 56 3.89 -9.36 20.13
N LYS A 57 4.96 -9.91 20.70
CA LYS A 57 6.16 -9.14 21.03
C LYS A 57 7.05 -9.02 19.81
N ILE A 58 7.45 -7.79 19.48
CA ILE A 58 8.45 -7.56 18.42
C ILE A 58 9.82 -7.97 18.96
N LYS A 59 10.44 -8.96 18.31
CA LYS A 59 11.72 -9.56 18.73
C LYS A 59 12.77 -8.48 19.02
N HIS A 60 13.51 -8.66 20.11
CA HIS A 60 14.55 -7.74 20.59
C HIS A 60 14.08 -6.31 20.96
N THR A 61 12.77 -6.06 21.07
CA THR A 61 12.24 -4.77 21.51
C THR A 61 11.37 -4.89 22.77
N LYS A 62 10.89 -3.74 23.28
CA LYS A 62 9.87 -3.67 24.34
C LYS A 62 8.45 -3.51 23.80
N TYR A 63 8.28 -3.56 22.49
CA TYR A 63 7.02 -3.27 21.83
C TYR A 63 6.19 -4.53 21.61
N ARG A 64 4.88 -4.31 21.53
CA ARG A 64 3.90 -5.31 21.12
C ARG A 64 3.04 -4.77 19.99
N VAL A 65 2.53 -5.64 19.14
CA VAL A 65 1.50 -5.26 18.17
C VAL A 65 0.23 -4.87 18.94
N LYS A 66 -0.32 -3.70 18.66
CA LYS A 66 -1.57 -3.21 19.24
C LYS A 66 -2.74 -3.38 18.27
N LYS A 67 -2.55 -2.94 17.02
CA LYS A 67 -3.60 -2.88 16.00
C LYS A 67 -3.00 -2.85 14.61
N ILE A 68 -3.72 -3.37 13.62
CA ILE A 68 -3.43 -3.22 12.20
C ILE A 68 -4.68 -2.60 11.55
N GLU A 69 -4.47 -1.57 10.74
CA GLU A 69 -5.53 -0.89 10.00
C GLU A 69 -5.15 -0.89 8.52
N SER A 70 -6.13 -1.05 7.63
CA SER A 70 -5.94 -0.72 6.22
C SER A 70 -5.76 0.79 6.08
N VAL A 71 -4.96 1.21 5.09
CA VAL A 71 -4.78 2.63 4.77
C VAL A 71 -4.85 2.88 3.28
N THR A 72 -5.24 4.12 2.95
CA THR A 72 -5.18 4.66 1.59
C THR A 72 -4.41 5.98 1.64
N THR A 73 -3.20 5.99 1.09
CA THR A 73 -2.31 7.18 1.11
C THR A 73 -1.91 7.54 -0.32
N GLY A 74 -2.34 8.71 -0.79
CA GLY A 74 -2.08 9.16 -2.17
C GLY A 74 -2.69 8.25 -3.24
N GLY A 75 -3.81 7.57 -2.91
CA GLY A 75 -4.45 6.61 -3.82
C GLY A 75 -3.79 5.23 -3.86
N ARG A 76 -2.79 4.98 -3.03
CA ARG A 76 -2.13 3.67 -2.85
C ARG A 76 -2.70 2.97 -1.63
N LEU A 77 -2.86 1.65 -1.73
CA LEU A 77 -3.37 0.83 -0.64
C LEU A 77 -2.22 0.29 0.23
N GLY A 78 -2.53 -0.01 1.48
CA GLY A 78 -1.53 -0.50 2.42
C GLY A 78 -2.07 -0.87 3.78
N PHE A 79 -1.15 -1.05 4.73
CA PHE A 79 -1.47 -1.20 6.15
C PHE A 79 -0.70 -0.21 7.01
N LYS A 80 -1.34 0.19 8.10
CA LYS A 80 -0.72 0.88 9.22
C LYS A 80 -0.72 -0.02 10.43
N PHE A 81 0.45 -0.20 11.02
CA PHE A 81 0.67 -1.00 12.21
C PHE A 81 0.81 -0.10 13.43
N SER A 82 0.04 -0.34 14.46
CA SER A 82 0.22 0.30 15.76
C SER A 82 1.02 -0.63 16.66
N PHE A 83 2.16 -0.15 17.17
CA PHE A 83 2.99 -0.86 18.13
C PHE A 83 2.97 -0.12 19.47
N GLU A 84 2.72 -0.81 20.57
CA GLU A 84 2.67 -0.20 21.90
C GLU A 84 3.85 -0.57 22.79
N ALA A 85 4.32 0.42 23.55
CA ALA A 85 5.31 0.27 24.61
C ALA A 85 5.09 1.35 25.69
N LYS A 86 5.76 1.23 26.84
CA LYS A 86 5.81 2.34 27.79
C LYS A 86 6.57 3.51 27.17
N GLU A 87 6.13 4.74 27.44
CA GLU A 87 6.67 5.99 26.88
C GLU A 87 8.20 6.06 26.85
N LYS A 88 8.86 5.70 27.97
CA LYS A 88 10.34 5.72 28.08
C LYS A 88 11.09 4.83 27.07
N TYR A 89 10.39 3.91 26.42
CA TYR A 89 10.96 3.03 25.38
C TYR A 89 10.62 3.49 23.97
N ILE A 90 9.84 4.56 23.80
CA ILE A 90 9.40 5.04 22.50
C ILE A 90 10.35 6.11 21.98
N LYS A 91 11.04 5.79 20.87
CA LYS A 91 11.96 6.72 20.21
C LYS A 91 11.60 6.91 18.76
N LYS A 92 11.80 8.13 18.27
CA LYS A 92 11.59 8.47 16.85
C LYS A 92 12.52 7.69 15.93
N ASP A 93 13.75 7.42 16.39
CA ASP A 93 14.77 6.70 15.62
C ASP A 93 14.39 5.22 15.36
N ASP A 94 13.42 4.68 16.08
CA ASP A 94 12.96 3.29 15.88
C ASP A 94 12.10 3.12 14.62
N CYS A 95 11.73 4.21 13.93
CA CYS A 95 10.83 4.15 12.78
C CYS A 95 11.30 3.21 11.67
N ALA A 96 12.60 3.20 11.34
CA ALA A 96 13.12 2.31 10.31
C ALA A 96 12.94 0.81 10.69
N VAL A 97 13.11 0.49 11.97
CA VAL A 97 12.94 -0.88 12.49
C VAL A 97 11.49 -1.31 12.41
N PHE A 98 10.54 -0.44 12.80
CA PHE A 98 9.13 -0.79 12.80
C PHE A 98 8.52 -0.86 11.40
N LEU A 99 8.94 0.02 10.48
CA LEU A 99 8.58 -0.10 9.06
C LEU A 99 9.11 -1.41 8.45
N ALA A 100 10.34 -1.82 8.79
CA ALA A 100 10.88 -3.11 8.35
C ALA A 100 10.16 -4.31 9.00
N ALA A 101 9.76 -4.20 10.26
CA ALA A 101 9.00 -5.25 10.95
C ALA A 101 7.62 -5.45 10.31
N SER A 102 6.90 -4.36 10.00
CA SER A 102 5.60 -4.40 9.30
C SER A 102 5.69 -5.13 7.95
N LYS A 103 6.74 -4.84 7.16
CA LYS A 103 6.99 -5.52 5.89
C LYS A 103 7.30 -7.01 6.03
N ARG A 104 7.90 -7.45 7.14
CA ARG A 104 8.21 -8.86 7.40
C ARG A 104 7.02 -9.66 7.90
N ILE A 105 6.13 -9.03 8.66
CA ILE A 105 4.90 -9.66 9.18
C ILE A 105 3.98 -10.04 8.03
N LEU A 106 3.97 -9.26 6.95
CA LEU A 106 3.11 -9.46 5.80
C LEU A 106 3.89 -9.87 4.56
N PRO A 107 3.76 -11.12 4.07
CA PRO A 107 4.28 -11.50 2.77
C PRO A 107 3.40 -10.85 1.68
N SER A 108 3.72 -9.60 1.34
CA SER A 108 2.95 -8.77 0.40
C SER A 108 2.68 -9.48 -0.92
N ASP A 109 3.64 -10.23 -1.44
CA ASP A 109 3.54 -10.86 -2.77
C ASP A 109 2.45 -11.93 -2.85
N LYS A 110 2.32 -12.74 -1.78
CA LYS A 110 1.26 -13.75 -1.70
C LYS A 110 -0.11 -13.08 -1.57
N MET A 111 -0.24 -12.14 -0.64
CA MET A 111 -1.49 -11.41 -0.43
C MET A 111 -1.93 -10.66 -1.70
N ILE A 112 -1.00 -10.01 -2.40
CA ILE A 112 -1.28 -9.32 -3.66
C ILE A 112 -1.74 -10.30 -4.74
N SER A 113 -1.14 -11.49 -4.79
CA SER A 113 -1.56 -12.55 -5.72
C SER A 113 -2.95 -13.09 -5.40
N ASP A 114 -3.29 -13.22 -4.11
CA ASP A 114 -4.60 -13.70 -3.65
C ASP A 114 -5.71 -12.66 -3.89
N ILE A 115 -5.43 -11.36 -3.70
CA ILE A 115 -6.38 -10.27 -3.92
C ILE A 115 -6.59 -10.01 -5.42
N TRP A 116 -5.52 -10.10 -6.22
CA TRP A 116 -5.53 -9.78 -7.64
C TRP A 116 -4.94 -10.89 -8.51
N PRO A 117 -5.57 -12.07 -8.56
CA PRO A 117 -5.02 -13.24 -9.26
C PRO A 117 -4.80 -12.97 -10.75
N ASP A 118 -5.68 -12.22 -11.39
CA ASP A 118 -5.67 -11.98 -12.85
C ASP A 118 -4.73 -10.85 -13.30
N LEU A 119 -3.99 -10.22 -12.39
CA LEU A 119 -2.99 -9.22 -12.79
C LEU A 119 -1.72 -9.89 -13.29
N SER A 120 -1.06 -9.25 -14.27
CA SER A 120 0.26 -9.68 -14.71
C SER A 120 1.28 -9.61 -13.58
N ASP A 121 2.31 -10.46 -13.61
CA ASP A 121 3.36 -10.47 -12.60
C ASP A 121 4.07 -9.11 -12.48
N SER A 122 4.24 -8.41 -13.61
CA SER A 122 4.78 -7.04 -13.61
C SER A 122 3.92 -6.06 -12.83
N SER A 123 2.60 -6.17 -12.93
CA SER A 123 1.65 -5.34 -12.19
C SER A 123 1.63 -5.70 -10.72
N LYS A 124 1.64 -7.00 -10.38
CA LYS A 124 1.71 -7.47 -8.98
C LYS A 124 2.98 -7.00 -8.30
N LYS A 125 4.13 -7.12 -8.98
CA LYS A 125 5.42 -6.62 -8.49
C LYS A 125 5.38 -5.11 -8.24
N LYS A 126 4.84 -4.33 -9.17
CA LYS A 126 4.70 -2.88 -8.99
C LYS A 126 3.78 -2.51 -7.82
N ILE A 127 2.67 -3.24 -7.64
CA ILE A 127 1.80 -3.07 -6.46
C ILE A 127 2.57 -3.39 -5.18
N ALA A 128 3.38 -4.46 -5.16
CA ALA A 128 4.17 -4.83 -3.98
C ALA A 128 5.21 -3.76 -3.61
N GLU A 129 5.87 -3.17 -4.62
CA GLU A 129 6.85 -2.10 -4.44
C GLU A 129 6.20 -0.80 -3.94
N GLU A 130 4.98 -0.51 -4.39
CA GLU A 130 4.23 0.70 -4.02
C GLU A 130 3.30 0.52 -2.82
N PHE A 131 3.21 -0.69 -2.27
CA PHE A 131 2.31 -1.01 -1.16
C PHE A 131 2.70 -0.21 0.08
N VAL A 132 1.73 0.48 0.67
CA VAL A 132 2.00 1.41 1.75
C VAL A 132 2.17 0.65 3.07
N PHE A 133 3.26 0.92 3.77
CA PHE A 133 3.47 0.47 5.13
C PHE A 133 3.72 1.69 6.01
N GLU A 134 2.83 1.91 6.97
CA GLU A 134 2.96 2.92 8.01
C GLU A 134 3.07 2.25 9.38
N ALA A 135 3.65 2.95 10.35
CA ALA A 135 3.66 2.50 11.73
C ALA A 135 3.40 3.64 12.72
N ASP A 136 2.54 3.40 13.70
CA ASP A 136 2.31 4.31 14.85
C ASP A 136 2.95 3.68 16.10
N LEU A 137 3.81 4.43 16.80
CA LEU A 137 4.36 4.03 18.10
C LEU A 137 3.52 4.67 19.20
N VAL A 138 2.86 3.81 19.97
CA VAL A 138 1.76 4.17 20.85
C VAL A 138 2.16 3.99 22.31
N ASN A 139 1.88 4.99 23.14
CA ASN A 139 2.03 4.85 24.57
C ASN A 139 1.02 3.81 25.08
N LYS A 140 1.53 2.76 25.72
CA LYS A 140 0.69 1.69 26.27
C LYS A 140 -0.25 2.21 27.36
N ASP A 141 0.20 3.18 28.15
CA ASP A 141 -0.51 3.61 29.36
C ASP A 141 -1.62 4.62 29.03
N THR A 142 -1.39 5.53 28.08
CA THR A 142 -2.38 6.56 27.68
C THR A 142 -3.11 6.25 26.37
N GLY A 143 -2.54 5.39 25.52
CA GLY A 143 -3.06 5.13 24.19
C GLY A 143 -2.66 6.17 23.13
N ASP A 144 -1.90 7.20 23.51
CA ASP A 144 -1.49 8.27 22.60
C ASP A 144 -0.47 7.81 21.56
N ILE A 145 -0.60 8.29 20.34
CA ILE A 145 0.40 8.10 19.29
C ILE A 145 1.53 9.11 19.53
N LEU A 146 2.69 8.63 19.96
CA LEU A 146 3.85 9.48 20.24
C LEU A 146 4.75 9.67 19.01
N VAL A 147 4.81 8.67 18.13
CA VAL A 147 5.60 8.72 16.89
C VAL A 147 4.79 8.14 15.74
N LYS A 148 4.80 8.83 14.59
CA LYS A 148 4.23 8.35 13.33
C LYS A 148 5.35 8.11 12.34
N CYS A 149 5.48 6.89 11.86
CA CYS A 149 6.51 6.44 10.94
C CYS A 149 5.89 6.23 9.56
N ARG A 150 6.33 7.04 8.59
CA ARG A 150 5.85 7.05 7.21
C ARG A 150 7.04 7.21 6.27
N ILE A 151 6.94 6.64 5.08
CA ILE A 151 7.91 6.78 3.98
C ILE A 151 7.34 7.75 2.95
#